data_AF-A0A8T2NPA2-F1
#
_entry.id   AF-A0A8T2NPA2-F1
#
_cell.length_a   1.000
_cell.length_b   1.000
_cell.length_c   1.000
_cell.angle_alpha   90.00
_cell.angle_beta   90.00
_cell.angle_gamma   90.00
#
_symmetry.space_group_name_H-M   'P 1'
#
loop_
_entity.id
_entity.type
_entity.pdbx_description
1 polymer ?
#
loop_
_entity_poly.entity_id
_entity_poly.type
_entity_poly.pdbx_seq_one_letter_code
_entity_poly.pdbx_strand_id
1 'polypeptide(L)' 'MSVGRVPGKLRQFVLDLHSGKLHREFHHGPDPTDSTPGQEEKKEVPSNPPKSSFQKLAPSETRYTILRDRDEL' A
#
# COMPACT_ATOMS: atom_id res chain seq x y z
N MET A 1 10.47 26.89 7.46
CA MET A 1 10.27 25.60 8.14
C MET A 1 10.48 24.49 7.11
N SER A 2 11.66 23.90 7.05
CA SER A 2 11.89 22.71 6.22
C SER A 2 11.16 21.53 6.87
N VAL A 3 10.19 20.93 6.19
CA VAL A 3 9.59 19.65 6.59
C VAL A 3 10.74 18.63 6.60
N GLY A 4 11.28 18.39 7.79
CA GLY A 4 12.48 17.58 7.98
C GLY A 4 12.19 16.12 7.65
N ARG A 5 13.14 15.46 7.00
CA ARG A 5 13.12 13.99 6.88
C ARG A 5 13.16 13.40 8.29
N VAL A 6 12.10 12.73 8.71
CA VAL A 6 12.07 11.97 9.96
C VAL A 6 12.77 10.63 9.71
N PRO A 7 13.89 10.33 10.41
CA PRO A 7 14.58 9.06 10.26
C PRO A 7 13.64 7.87 10.47
N GLY A 8 13.80 6.83 9.64
CA GLY A 8 13.05 5.58 9.78
C GLY A 8 11.65 5.54 9.15
N LYS A 9 10.99 6.69 8.88
CA LYS A 9 9.62 6.69 8.32
C LYS A 9 9.51 6.06 6.94
N LEU A 10 10.51 6.24 6.06
CA LEU A 10 10.52 5.59 4.75
C LEU A 10 10.64 4.07 4.88
N ARG A 11 11.52 3.58 5.78
CA ARG A 11 11.67 2.15 6.06
C ARG A 11 10.37 1.57 6.63
N GLN A 12 9.74 2.27 7.56
CA GLN A 12 8.45 1.85 8.13
C GLN A 12 7.39 1.72 7.04
N PHE A 13 7.28 2.70 6.14
CA PHE A 13 6.31 2.66 5.05
C PHE A 13 6.48 1.42 4.15
N VAL A 14 7.71 1.05 3.80
CA VAL A 14 7.99 -0.15 3.00
C VAL A 14 7.62 -1.44 3.76
N LEU A 15 7.90 -1.50 5.07
CA LEU A 15 7.50 -2.65 5.90
C LEU A 15 5.96 -2.74 6.05
N ASP A 16 5.29 -1.61 6.20
CA ASP A 16 3.83 -1.53 6.30
C ASP A 16 3.16 -1.92 4.96
N LEU A 17 3.83 -1.66 3.82
CA LEU A 17 3.41 -2.12 2.51
C LEU A 17 3.48 -3.65 2.40
N HIS A 18 4.63 -4.25 2.76
CA HIS A 18 4.84 -5.70 2.62
C HIS A 18 4.02 -6.54 3.62
N SER A 19 3.75 -6.00 4.80
CA SER A 19 2.90 -6.65 5.81
C SER A 19 1.40 -6.54 5.52
N GLY A 20 1.01 -5.78 4.50
CA GLY A 20 -0.40 -5.48 4.21
C GLY A 20 -1.06 -4.50 5.17
N LYS A 21 -0.32 -3.92 6.13
CA LYS A 21 -0.85 -2.92 7.06
C LYS A 21 -1.41 -1.70 6.33
N LEU A 22 -0.72 -1.17 5.32
CA LEU A 22 -1.24 -0.04 4.54
C LEU A 22 -2.60 -0.35 3.88
N HIS A 23 -2.83 -1.61 3.48
CA HIS A 23 -4.11 -2.05 2.94
C HIS A 23 -5.20 -2.12 4.03
N ARG A 24 -4.88 -2.71 5.19
CA ARG A 24 -5.79 -2.75 6.35
C ARG A 24 -6.18 -1.34 6.80
N GLU A 25 -5.21 -0.44 6.95
CA GLU A 25 -5.45 0.93 7.41
C GLU A 25 -6.25 1.76 6.39
N PHE A 26 -6.21 1.40 5.12
CA PHE A 26 -7.08 2.02 4.11
C PHE A 26 -8.56 1.71 4.35
N HIS A 27 -8.88 0.47 4.77
CA HIS A 27 -10.26 0.03 5.01
C HIS A 27 -10.76 0.35 6.43
N HIS A 28 -9.91 0.17 7.43
CA HIS A 28 -10.29 0.20 8.84
C HIS A 28 -9.75 1.42 9.59
N GLY A 29 -9.01 2.31 8.92
CA GLY A 29 -8.30 3.40 9.56
C GLY A 29 -7.01 2.94 10.28
N PRO A 30 -6.24 3.88 10.84
CA PRO A 30 -4.97 3.59 11.50
C PRO A 30 -5.12 2.54 12.62
N ASP A 31 -4.11 1.67 12.77
CA ASP A 31 -4.12 0.72 13.88
C ASP A 31 -4.15 1.50 15.23
N PRO A 32 -4.92 1.05 16.22
CA PRO A 32 -4.90 1.65 17.55
C PRO A 32 -3.49 1.53 18.12
N THR A 33 -2.80 2.65 18.24
CA THR A 33 -1.53 2.74 18.97
C THR A 33 -1.78 3.53 20.25
N ASP A 34 -1.04 3.21 21.31
CA ASP A 34 -1.19 3.79 22.66
C ASP A 34 -1.01 5.33 22.74
N SER A 35 -0.83 6.05 21.63
CA SER A 35 -0.46 7.47 21.61
C SER A 35 -1.32 8.40 20.74
N THR A 36 -2.47 7.96 20.20
CA THR A 36 -3.34 8.84 19.40
C THR A 36 -4.67 9.13 20.11
N PRO A 37 -4.87 10.33 20.68
CA PRO A 37 -6.18 10.77 21.17
C PRO A 37 -7.04 11.25 19.99
N GLY A 38 -8.22 10.66 19.82
CA GLY A 38 -9.17 11.02 18.76
C GLY A 38 -9.31 9.94 17.69
N GLN A 39 -9.75 8.75 18.08
CA GLN A 39 -10.12 7.68 17.15
C GLN A 39 -11.51 8.02 16.58
N GLU A 40 -11.57 8.82 15.52
CA GLU A 40 -12.77 8.93 14.71
C GLU A 40 -12.90 7.62 13.92
N GLU A 41 -13.91 6.81 14.25
CA GLU A 41 -14.29 5.62 13.49
C GLU A 41 -14.62 6.02 12.05
N LYS A 42 -13.61 5.93 11.17
CA LYS A 42 -13.79 6.22 9.76
C LYS A 42 -14.61 5.09 9.16
N LYS A 43 -15.82 5.41 8.67
CA LYS A 43 -16.73 4.47 7.99
C LYS A 43 -15.96 3.53 7.08
N GLU A 44 -16.17 2.22 7.27
CA GLU A 44 -15.59 1.19 6.43
C GLU A 44 -15.83 1.53 4.96
N VAL A 45 -14.75 1.64 4.19
CA VAL A 45 -14.82 1.84 2.75
C VAL A 45 -14.83 0.45 2.12
N PRO A 46 -15.95 -0.04 1.56
CA PRO A 46 -16.02 -1.40 1.02
C PRO A 46 -15.28 -1.55 -0.33
N SER A 47 -14.49 -0.56 -0.74
CA SER A 47 -13.79 -0.54 -2.02
C SER A 47 -12.34 -0.97 -1.85
N ASN A 48 -11.90 -1.94 -2.65
CA ASN A 48 -10.48 -2.29 -2.80
C ASN A 48 -9.62 -1.02 -2.98
N PRO A 49 -8.37 -1.01 -2.50
CA PRO A 49 -7.46 0.11 -2.74
C PRO A 49 -7.33 0.39 -4.24
N PRO A 50 -6.96 1.63 -4.62
CA PRO A 50 -6.80 1.99 -6.01
C PRO A 50 -5.82 1.05 -6.70
N LYS A 51 -6.19 0.56 -7.89
CA LYS A 51 -5.27 -0.18 -8.74
C LYS A 51 -4.06 0.69 -9.05
N SER A 52 -2.88 0.07 -9.13
CA SER A 52 -1.64 0.77 -9.45
C SER A 52 -1.72 1.45 -10.82
N SER A 53 -1.47 2.76 -10.85
CA SER A 53 -1.31 3.50 -12.11
C SER A 53 -0.12 3.01 -12.92
N PHE A 54 0.93 2.52 -12.26
CA PHE A 54 2.12 1.96 -12.92
C PHE A 54 1.82 0.65 -13.65
N GLN A 55 0.76 -0.09 -13.29
CA GLN A 55 0.35 -1.30 -14.02
C GLN A 55 0.00 -0.98 -15.49
N LYS A 56 -0.50 0.23 -15.77
CA LYS A 56 -0.82 0.68 -17.14
C LYS A 56 0.45 0.86 -18.00
N LEU A 57 1.60 0.98 -17.36
CA LEU A 57 2.90 1.15 -18.00
C LEU A 57 3.69 -0.17 -18.05
N ALA A 58 3.17 -1.25 -17.46
CA ALA A 58 3.75 -2.58 -17.60
C ALA A 58 3.64 -3.06 -19.07
N PRO A 59 4.45 -4.05 -19.48
CA PRO A 59 4.28 -4.70 -20.77
C PRO A 59 2.83 -5.16 -20.96
N SER A 60 2.24 -4.76 -22.08
CA SER A 60 0.83 -5.00 -22.37
C SER A 60 0.64 -6.33 -23.10
N GLU A 61 -0.36 -7.11 -22.68
CA GLU A 61 -0.75 -8.39 -23.29
C GLU A 61 -1.23 -8.24 -24.74
N THR A 62 -1.68 -7.05 -25.15
CA THR A 62 -2.08 -6.80 -26.55
C THR A 62 -0.89 -6.70 -27.50
N ARG A 63 0.33 -6.55 -26.97
CA ARG A 63 1.56 -6.39 -27.77
C ARG A 63 2.61 -7.47 -27.51
N TYR A 64 2.50 -8.19 -26.40
CA TYR A 64 3.47 -9.21 -26.01
C TYR A 64 2.76 -10.43 -25.44
N THR A 65 3.31 -11.61 -25.73
CA THR A 65 3.04 -12.80 -24.92
C THR A 65 3.81 -12.66 -23.60
N ILE A 66 3.09 -12.37 -22.52
CA ILE A 66 3.72 -12.17 -21.21
C ILE A 66 4.04 -13.54 -20.60
N LEU A 67 5.33 -13.88 -20.54
CA LEU A 67 5.81 -15.06 -19.81
C LEU A 67 5.82 -14.72 -18.32
N ARG A 68 4.69 -15.00 -17.64
CA ARG A 68 4.50 -14.72 -16.21
C ARG A 68 5.27 -15.72 -15.35
N ASP A 69 5.28 -16.99 -15.78
CA ASP A 69 5.87 -18.11 -15.07
C ASP A 69 6.55 -19.01 -16.10
N ARG A 70 7.88 -19.06 -16.09
CA ARG A 70 8.56 -20.26 -16.62
C ARG A 70 8.51 -21.21 -15.45
N ASP A 71 7.75 -22.29 -15.56
CA ASP A 71 7.67 -23.35 -14.57
C ASP A 71 9.07 -23.61 -13.99
N GLU A 72 9.29 -23.25 -12.72
CA GLU A 72 10.47 -23.66 -11.98
C GLU A 72 10.31 -25.17 -11.74
N LEU A 73 10.99 -25.97 -12.57
CA LEU A 73 11.17 -27.41 -12.39
C LEU A 73 12.39 -27.68 -11.50
#